data_AF-A0A9W8RYT9-F1
#
_entry.id   AF-A0A9W8RYT9-F1
#
_cell.length_a   1.000
_cell.length_b   1.000
_cell.length_c   1.000
_cell.angle_alpha   90.00
_cell.angle_beta   90.00
_cell.angle_gamma   90.00
#
_symmetry.space_group_name_H-M   'P 1'
#
loop_
_entity.id
_entity.type
_entity.pdbx_description
1 polymer ?
#
loop_
_entity_poly.entity_id
_entity_poly.type
_entity_poly.pdbx_seq_one_letter_code
_entity_poly.pdbx_strand_id
1 'polypeptide(L)'
;MTQPSTQPQLTPQFCFSYGTLRDFLRLSRSTIDDSITQNLNALVTPSRTGFDPSSTSQRTPRPTSRQIDPQSCSEFKEKVLFPSWEARAEVLNYCALMAASPDPDDPDRTLRELEKEQDRERVVDERLDPYSGRFFPREARTERLASLVRQERGVEGIVRHRTWEVIQQRCGGDPFESWEDNISKWRKARNSQTPL
;
A
#
# COMPACT_ATOMS: atom_id res chain seq x y z
N MET A 1 31.08 8.83 2.41
CA MET A 1 30.44 8.27 1.21
C MET A 1 29.61 7.08 1.66
N THR A 2 28.29 7.24 1.71
CA THR A 2 27.37 6.20 2.17
C THR A 2 27.17 5.24 1.00
N GLN A 3 27.59 3.98 1.15
CA GLN A 3 27.37 2.95 0.14
C GLN A 3 25.86 2.85 -0.18
N PRO A 4 25.49 2.59 -1.45
CA PRO A 4 24.09 2.31 -1.78
C PRO A 4 23.69 1.05 -1.00
N SER A 5 22.75 1.20 -0.07
CA SER A 5 22.18 0.10 0.69
C SER A 5 21.69 -0.95 -0.29
N THR A 6 22.19 -2.17 -0.17
CA THR A 6 21.66 -3.37 -0.83
C THR A 6 20.13 -3.33 -0.71
N GLN A 7 19.41 -3.38 -1.84
CA GLN A 7 17.95 -3.41 -1.81
C GLN A 7 17.53 -4.49 -0.81
N PRO A 8 16.73 -4.16 0.22
CA PRO A 8 16.37 -5.13 1.24
C PRO A 8 15.63 -6.28 0.56
N GLN A 9 16.27 -7.44 0.52
CA GLN A 9 15.68 -8.65 -0.04
C GLN A 9 14.50 -9.06 0.85
N LEU A 10 13.33 -9.26 0.25
CA LEU A 10 12.16 -9.74 0.98
C LEU A 10 12.43 -11.15 1.49
N THR A 11 12.25 -11.35 2.80
CA THR A 11 12.43 -12.65 3.45
C THR A 11 11.08 -13.18 3.94
N PRO A 12 10.88 -14.51 4.06
CA PRO A 12 9.65 -15.07 4.60
C PRO A 12 9.37 -14.57 6.03
N GLN A 13 10.44 -14.39 6.82
CA GLN A 13 10.37 -13.89 8.19
C GLN A 13 9.73 -12.51 8.29
N PHE A 14 9.96 -11.65 7.29
CA PHE A 14 9.32 -10.33 7.23
C PHE A 14 7.79 -10.46 7.16
N CYS A 15 7.26 -11.38 6.35
CA CYS A 15 5.82 -11.58 6.21
C CYS A 15 5.16 -12.14 7.48
N PHE A 16 5.84 -13.05 8.17
CA PHE A 16 5.32 -13.64 9.41
C PHE A 16 5.49 -12.74 10.64
N SER A 17 6.29 -11.67 10.55
CA SER A 17 6.27 -10.58 11.51
C SER A 17 5.17 -9.57 11.15
N TYR A 18 3.93 -9.86 11.56
CA TYR A 18 2.76 -9.05 11.19
C TYR A 18 2.88 -7.57 11.59
N GLY A 19 3.50 -7.29 12.75
CA GLY A 19 3.77 -5.93 13.20
C GLY A 19 4.69 -5.19 12.24
N THR A 20 5.82 -5.82 11.88
CA THR A 20 6.78 -5.25 10.93
C THR A 20 6.18 -5.02 9.54
N LEU A 21 5.37 -5.96 9.04
CA LEU A 21 4.66 -5.80 7.76
C LEU A 21 3.71 -4.59 7.80
N ARG A 22 2.91 -4.46 8.86
CA ARG A 22 1.96 -3.34 9.03
C ARG A 22 2.70 -2.01 9.18
N ASP A 23 3.76 -1.97 9.97
CA ASP A 23 4.55 -0.76 10.20
C ASP A 23 5.24 -0.29 8.92
N PHE A 24 5.78 -1.21 8.12
CA PHE A 24 6.33 -0.90 6.80
C PHE A 24 5.28 -0.25 5.89
N LEU A 25 4.09 -0.87 5.76
CA LEU A 25 3.02 -0.34 4.92
C LEU A 25 2.52 1.02 5.41
N ARG A 26 2.33 1.16 6.73
CA ARG A 26 1.94 2.42 7.37
C ARG A 26 2.95 3.52 7.13
N LEU A 27 4.24 3.25 7.35
CA LEU A 27 5.30 4.23 7.15
C LEU A 27 5.35 4.65 5.68
N SER A 28 5.33 3.69 4.75
CA SER A 28 5.34 3.97 3.31
C SER A 28 4.16 4.85 2.89
N ARG A 29 2.93 4.55 3.34
CA ARG A 29 1.74 5.38 3.09
C ARG A 29 1.90 6.78 3.67
N SER A 30 2.38 6.90 4.91
CA SER A 30 2.54 8.19 5.58
C SER A 30 3.52 9.13 4.88
N THR A 31 4.55 8.58 4.24
CA THR A 31 5.57 9.37 3.53
C THR A 31 5.13 9.90 2.17
N ILE A 32 4.15 9.25 1.52
CA ILE A 32 3.77 9.55 0.13
C ILE A 32 2.30 9.94 0.03
N ASP A 33 1.41 9.05 0.47
CA ASP A 33 -0.03 9.11 0.26
C ASP A 33 -0.71 10.03 1.29
N ASP A 34 -0.48 9.85 2.59
CA ASP A 34 -1.09 10.69 3.62
C ASP A 34 -0.60 12.15 3.52
N SER A 35 0.65 12.33 3.09
CA SER A 35 1.27 13.62 2.85
C SER A 35 1.16 14.08 1.38
N ILE A 36 0.28 13.49 0.55
CA ILE A 36 0.23 13.78 -0.90
C ILE A 36 0.04 15.27 -1.19
N THR A 37 -0.83 15.94 -0.44
CA THR A 37 -1.08 17.38 -0.63
C THR A 37 0.18 18.20 -0.36
N GLN A 38 0.97 17.83 0.67
CA GLN A 38 2.23 18.50 0.98
C GLN A 38 3.28 18.23 -0.12
N ASN A 39 3.39 16.98 -0.55
CA ASN A 39 4.29 16.57 -1.63
C ASN A 39 3.99 17.34 -2.93
N LEU A 40 2.71 17.48 -3.29
CA LEU A 40 2.27 18.25 -4.46
C LEU A 40 2.48 19.77 -4.30
N ASN A 41 2.22 20.32 -3.12
CA ASN A 41 2.49 21.73 -2.84
C ASN A 41 3.98 22.07 -2.96
N ALA A 42 4.88 21.13 -2.64
CA ALA A 42 6.32 21.31 -2.79
C ALA A 42 6.76 21.40 -4.27
N LEU A 43 5.98 20.88 -5.21
CA LEU A 43 6.23 21.02 -6.65
C LEU A 43 5.92 22.43 -7.15
N VAL A 44 5.04 23.16 -6.45
CA VAL A 44 4.76 24.57 -6.78
C VAL A 44 5.98 25.39 -6.41
N THR A 45 6.69 25.90 -7.43
CA THR A 45 7.90 26.70 -7.24
C THR A 45 7.63 28.17 -7.60
N PRO A 46 7.21 29.05 -6.65
CA PRO A 46 6.81 30.42 -6.96
C PRO A 46 7.97 31.28 -7.47
N SER A 47 9.21 30.92 -7.15
CA SER A 47 10.40 31.65 -7.57
C SER A 47 10.67 31.55 -9.07
N ARG A 48 10.16 30.52 -9.76
CA ARG A 48 10.31 30.41 -11.23
C ARG A 48 9.53 31.49 -11.99
N THR A 49 8.41 31.96 -11.44
CA THR A 49 7.58 32.98 -12.10
C THR A 49 8.07 34.42 -11.86
N GLY A 50 9.13 34.61 -11.08
CA GLY A 50 9.62 35.94 -10.70
C GLY A 50 8.67 36.69 -9.76
N PHE A 51 9.15 37.79 -9.17
CA PHE A 51 8.32 38.72 -8.43
C PHE A 51 7.93 39.87 -9.36
N ASP A 52 6.62 40.09 -9.53
CA ASP A 52 6.10 41.23 -10.26
C ASP A 52 5.74 42.36 -9.27
N PRO A 53 6.49 43.48 -9.23
CA PRO A 53 6.20 44.60 -8.33
C PRO A 53 4.87 45.29 -8.63
N SER A 54 4.26 45.08 -9.80
CA SER A 54 2.90 45.56 -10.08
C SER A 54 1.83 44.74 -9.34
N SER A 55 2.14 43.50 -8.93
CA SER A 55 1.22 42.60 -8.22
C SER A 55 0.89 43.06 -6.79
N THR A 56 1.61 44.03 -6.24
CA THR A 56 1.30 44.64 -4.93
C THR A 56 0.34 45.83 -5.04
N SER A 57 0.10 46.36 -6.25
CA SER A 57 -0.75 47.54 -6.45
C SER A 57 -2.26 47.22 -6.42
N GLN A 58 -2.63 45.97 -6.71
CA GLN A 58 -4.01 45.51 -6.70
C GLN A 58 -4.14 44.20 -5.94
N ARG A 59 -5.08 44.14 -4.98
CA ARG A 59 -5.41 42.92 -4.26
C ARG A 59 -6.32 42.05 -5.12
N THR A 60 -5.75 41.34 -6.10
CA THR A 60 -6.51 40.32 -6.84
C THR A 60 -6.72 39.09 -5.94
N PRO A 61 -7.92 38.48 -5.93
CA PRO A 61 -8.13 37.20 -5.27
C PRO A 61 -7.14 36.18 -5.84
N ARG A 62 -6.39 35.52 -4.96
CA ARG A 62 -5.41 34.50 -5.37
C ARG A 62 -6.17 33.40 -6.12
N PRO A 63 -5.75 33.01 -7.34
CA PRO A 63 -6.42 31.93 -8.06
C PRO A 63 -6.44 30.67 -7.19
N THR A 64 -7.65 30.10 -7.04
CA THR A 64 -7.94 28.98 -6.14
C THR A 64 -7.23 27.68 -6.54
N SER A 65 -6.75 27.60 -7.79
CA SER A 65 -5.80 26.57 -8.23
C SER A 65 -4.55 27.24 -8.81
N ARG A 66 -3.44 27.16 -8.07
CA ARG A 66 -2.13 27.21 -8.74
C ARG A 66 -1.96 25.84 -9.37
N GLN A 67 -2.26 25.75 -10.67
CA GLN A 67 -2.01 24.52 -11.41
C GLN A 67 -0.52 24.23 -11.33
N ILE A 68 -0.20 23.01 -10.90
CA ILE A 68 1.18 22.53 -10.86
C ILE A 68 1.62 22.36 -12.31
N ASP A 69 2.89 22.68 -12.58
CA ASP A 69 3.49 22.46 -13.88
C ASP A 69 3.29 20.98 -14.33
N PRO A 70 2.72 20.72 -15.52
CA PRO A 70 2.38 19.36 -15.96
C PRO A 70 3.58 18.42 -16.01
N GLN A 71 4.76 18.92 -16.38
CA GLN A 71 5.99 18.13 -16.42
C GLN A 71 6.40 17.71 -15.00
N SER A 72 6.40 18.66 -14.05
CA SER A 72 6.71 18.38 -12.64
C SER A 72 5.77 17.33 -12.05
N CYS A 73 4.48 17.37 -12.41
CA CYS A 73 3.51 16.35 -12.05
C CYS A 73 3.80 14.97 -12.68
N SER A 74 4.16 14.92 -13.97
CA SER A 74 4.53 13.65 -14.62
C SER A 74 5.76 13.03 -13.97
N GLU A 75 6.78 13.84 -13.71
CA GLU A 75 8.00 13.39 -13.04
C GLU A 75 7.74 12.87 -11.63
N PHE A 76 6.89 13.55 -10.85
CA PHE A 76 6.48 13.05 -9.54
C PHE A 76 5.76 11.69 -9.62
N LYS A 77 4.82 11.54 -10.57
CA LYS A 77 4.10 10.28 -10.77
C LYS A 77 5.07 9.14 -11.10
N GLU A 78 5.95 9.36 -12.08
CA GLU A 78 6.83 8.32 -12.64
C GLU A 78 8.01 7.96 -11.72
N LYS A 79 8.59 8.94 -11.01
CA LYS A 79 9.81 8.76 -10.22
C LYS A 79 9.55 8.55 -8.73
N VAL A 80 8.39 8.93 -8.22
CA VAL A 80 8.09 8.86 -6.78
C VAL A 80 6.86 8.01 -6.49
N LEU A 81 5.71 8.39 -7.04
CA LEU A 81 4.43 7.78 -6.68
C LEU A 81 4.34 6.31 -7.14
N PHE A 82 4.47 6.06 -8.44
CA PHE A 82 4.32 4.71 -8.99
C PHE A 82 5.39 3.75 -8.50
N PRO A 83 6.68 4.12 -8.38
CA PRO A 83 7.67 3.27 -7.74
C PRO A 83 7.32 2.90 -6.29
N SER A 84 6.79 3.84 -5.50
CA SER A 84 6.37 3.57 -4.12
C SER A 84 5.19 2.60 -4.05
N TRP A 85 4.18 2.82 -4.90
CA TRP A 85 3.03 1.91 -5.02
C TRP A 85 3.45 0.52 -5.51
N GLU A 86 4.43 0.45 -6.41
CA GLU A 86 4.98 -0.82 -6.89
C GLU A 86 5.69 -1.59 -5.77
N ALA A 87 6.58 -0.93 -5.03
CA ALA A 87 7.30 -1.56 -3.93
C ALA A 87 6.33 -2.14 -2.87
N ARG A 88 5.25 -1.43 -2.53
CA ARG A 88 4.21 -1.96 -1.63
C ARG A 88 3.45 -3.14 -2.25
N ALA A 89 3.18 -3.10 -3.55
CA ALA A 89 2.51 -4.20 -4.25
C ALA A 89 3.39 -5.46 -4.29
N GLU A 90 4.69 -5.31 -4.54
CA GLU A 90 5.67 -6.41 -4.53
C GLU A 90 5.71 -7.08 -3.15
N VAL A 91 5.77 -6.28 -2.07
CA VAL A 91 5.72 -6.79 -0.69
C VAL A 91 4.45 -7.59 -0.43
N LEU A 92 3.27 -7.04 -0.78
CA LEU A 92 2.00 -7.73 -0.58
C LEU A 92 1.87 -8.99 -1.44
N ASN A 93 2.41 -8.98 -2.66
CA ASN A 93 2.41 -10.14 -3.54
C ASN A 93 3.33 -11.24 -3.02
N TYR A 94 4.52 -10.88 -2.56
CA TYR A 94 5.45 -11.81 -1.94
C TYR A 94 4.83 -12.45 -0.69
N CYS A 95 4.25 -11.64 0.21
CA CYS A 95 3.58 -12.18 1.39
C CYS A 95 2.32 -13.00 1.06
N ALA A 96 1.62 -12.73 -0.04
CA ALA A 96 0.54 -13.59 -0.52
C ALA A 96 1.05 -14.98 -0.94
N LEU A 97 2.21 -15.06 -1.61
CA LEU A 97 2.83 -16.33 -1.98
C LEU A 97 3.26 -17.12 -0.74
N MET A 98 3.82 -16.44 0.26
CA MET A 98 4.19 -17.07 1.54
C MET A 98 2.95 -17.57 2.30
N ALA A 99 1.84 -16.83 2.26
CA ALA A 99 0.59 -17.24 2.87
C ALA A 99 -0.05 -18.48 2.20
N ALA A 100 0.21 -18.69 0.91
CA ALA A 100 -0.27 -19.86 0.16
C ALA A 100 0.68 -21.06 0.26
N SER A 101 1.90 -20.87 0.78
CA SER A 101 2.92 -21.91 0.87
C SER A 101 2.80 -22.70 2.17
N PRO A 102 3.14 -24.01 2.20
CA PRO A 102 3.21 -24.78 3.44
C PRO A 102 4.23 -24.17 4.42
N ASP A 103 3.85 -24.09 5.69
CA ASP A 103 4.69 -23.52 6.74
C ASP A 103 5.14 -24.62 7.73
N PRO A 104 6.31 -25.25 7.50
CA PRO A 104 6.82 -26.31 8.37
C PRO A 104 7.18 -25.80 9.77
N ASP A 105 7.52 -24.53 9.90
CA ASP A 105 8.01 -23.91 11.14
C ASP A 105 6.89 -23.22 11.94
N ASP A 106 5.63 -23.62 11.73
CA ASP A 106 4.49 -23.08 12.48
C ASP A 106 4.51 -23.61 13.93
N PRO A 107 4.75 -22.75 14.94
CA PRO A 107 4.88 -23.18 16.33
C PRO A 107 3.56 -23.70 16.91
N ASP A 108 2.43 -23.27 16.35
CA ASP A 108 1.09 -23.61 16.86
C ASP A 108 0.53 -24.88 16.18
N ARG A 109 1.29 -25.52 15.27
CA ARG A 109 0.83 -26.70 14.52
C ARG A 109 0.37 -27.84 15.43
N THR A 110 1.22 -28.24 16.36
CA THR A 110 0.94 -29.36 17.28
C THR A 110 -0.22 -29.05 18.21
N LEU A 111 -0.27 -27.83 18.76
CA LEU A 111 -1.37 -27.37 19.62
C LEU A 111 -2.70 -27.40 18.87
N ARG A 112 -2.75 -26.95 17.61
CA ARG A 112 -3.96 -26.99 16.78
C ARG A 112 -4.43 -28.41 16.49
N GLU A 113 -3.50 -29.33 16.25
CA GLU A 113 -3.84 -30.73 16.00
C GLU A 113 -4.46 -31.37 17.25
N LEU A 114 -3.90 -31.09 18.43
CA LEU A 114 -4.46 -31.53 19.72
C LEU A 114 -5.85 -30.93 19.99
N GLU A 115 -6.04 -29.63 19.74
CA GLU A 115 -7.35 -28.97 19.88
C GLU A 115 -8.40 -29.61 18.95
N LYS A 116 -8.03 -29.93 17.71
CA LYS A 116 -8.91 -30.59 16.74
C LYS A 116 -9.27 -32.01 17.17
N GLU A 117 -8.33 -32.74 17.76
CA GLU A 117 -8.60 -34.09 18.26
C GLU A 117 -9.52 -34.05 19.49
N GLN A 118 -9.28 -33.12 20.42
CA GLN A 118 -10.12 -32.93 21.59
C GLN A 118 -11.56 -32.53 21.21
N ASP A 119 -11.74 -31.68 20.20
CA ASP A 119 -13.07 -31.33 19.71
C ASP A 119 -13.78 -32.51 19.03
N ARG A 120 -13.04 -33.40 18.34
CA ARG A 120 -13.62 -34.62 17.76
C ARG A 120 -14.17 -35.58 18.81
N GLU A 121 -13.54 -35.64 19.98
CA GLU A 121 -14.00 -36.46 21.10
C GLU A 121 -15.15 -35.79 21.90
N ARG A 122 -15.39 -34.50 21.69
CA ARG A 122 -16.36 -33.72 22.45
C ARG A 122 -17.80 -34.06 22.04
N VAL A 123 -18.58 -34.53 23.02
CA VAL A 123 -20.02 -34.75 22.85
C VAL A 123 -20.77 -33.50 23.30
N VAL A 124 -21.59 -32.94 22.39
CA VAL A 124 -22.36 -31.71 22.63
C VAL A 124 -23.86 -32.05 22.73
N ASP A 125 -24.47 -31.73 23.88
CA ASP A 125 -25.93 -31.79 24.04
C ASP A 125 -26.54 -30.40 23.77
N GLU A 126 -26.98 -30.19 22.53
CA GLU A 126 -27.58 -28.93 22.06
C GLU A 126 -28.87 -28.56 22.82
N ARG A 127 -29.50 -29.54 23.50
CA ARG A 127 -30.70 -29.29 24.31
C ARG A 127 -30.36 -28.62 25.64
N LEU A 128 -29.16 -28.86 26.17
CA LEU A 128 -28.69 -28.24 27.41
C LEU A 128 -28.07 -26.86 27.15
N ASP A 129 -27.34 -26.71 26.04
CA ASP A 129 -26.75 -25.44 25.61
C ASP A 129 -26.71 -25.31 24.07
N PRO A 130 -27.62 -24.52 23.47
CA PRO A 130 -27.68 -24.28 22.03
C PRO A 130 -26.43 -23.60 21.42
N TYR A 131 -25.53 -23.03 22.21
CA TYR A 131 -24.32 -22.35 21.73
C TYR A 131 -23.05 -23.17 21.88
N SER A 132 -23.11 -24.27 22.62
CA SER A 132 -21.96 -25.14 22.91
C SER A 132 -21.39 -25.83 21.66
N GLY A 133 -22.13 -25.94 20.55
CA GLY A 133 -21.65 -26.59 19.33
C GLY A 133 -20.52 -25.85 18.57
N ARG A 134 -20.23 -24.59 18.90
CA ARG A 134 -19.23 -23.80 18.16
C ARG A 134 -17.81 -24.10 18.63
N PHE A 135 -17.00 -24.66 17.74
CA PHE A 135 -15.55 -24.80 17.93
C PHE A 135 -14.80 -23.93 16.92
N PHE A 136 -13.89 -23.11 17.42
CA PHE A 136 -13.01 -22.27 16.62
C PHE A 136 -11.57 -22.67 16.92
N PRO A 137 -10.97 -23.58 16.13
CA PRO A 137 -9.58 -23.94 16.33
C PRO A 137 -8.70 -22.71 16.14
N ARG A 138 -7.52 -22.69 16.76
CA ARG A 138 -6.54 -21.66 16.45
C ARG A 138 -6.24 -21.68 14.94
N GLU A 139 -6.12 -20.50 14.34
CA GLU A 139 -5.81 -20.36 12.92
C GLU A 139 -4.34 -20.68 12.63
N ALA A 140 -4.07 -21.21 11.43
CA ALA A 140 -2.69 -21.37 10.98
C ALA A 140 -1.99 -20.01 10.84
N ARG A 141 -0.67 -19.98 11.04
CA ARG A 141 0.11 -18.75 10.84
C ARG A 141 0.00 -18.24 9.40
N THR A 142 -0.11 -19.14 8.43
CA THR A 142 -0.35 -18.83 7.01
C THR A 142 -1.76 -18.31 6.76
N GLU A 143 -2.79 -18.85 7.43
CA GLU A 143 -4.17 -18.36 7.34
C GLU A 143 -4.31 -16.93 7.88
N ARG A 144 -3.71 -16.67 9.06
CA ARG A 144 -3.61 -15.33 9.64
C ARG A 144 -2.91 -14.35 8.70
N LEU A 145 -1.80 -14.78 8.09
CA LEU A 145 -1.09 -13.97 7.09
C LEU A 145 -1.96 -13.71 5.85
N ALA A 146 -2.68 -14.72 5.35
CA ALA A 146 -3.56 -14.57 4.19
C ALA A 146 -4.68 -13.55 4.46
N SER A 147 -5.29 -13.60 5.65
CA SER A 147 -6.29 -12.63 6.11
C SER A 147 -5.72 -11.22 6.19
N LEU A 148 -4.52 -11.08 6.77
CA LEU A 148 -3.82 -9.79 6.84
C LEU A 148 -3.53 -9.22 5.44
N VAL A 149 -2.96 -10.01 4.54
CA VAL A 149 -2.63 -9.57 3.18
C VAL A 149 -3.87 -9.17 2.39
N ARG A 150 -4.99 -9.91 2.52
CA ARG A 150 -6.27 -9.53 1.91
C ARG A 150 -6.77 -8.18 2.42
N GLN A 151 -6.71 -7.96 3.73
CA GLN A 151 -7.09 -6.68 4.33
C GLN A 151 -6.20 -5.54 3.82
N GLU A 152 -4.88 -5.72 3.84
CA GLU A 152 -3.94 -4.69 3.40
C GLU A 152 -4.04 -4.37 1.91
N ARG A 153 -4.38 -5.35 1.06
CA ARG A 153 -4.71 -5.11 -0.36
C ARG A 153 -5.97 -4.25 -0.52
N GLY A 154 -6.99 -4.48 0.30
CA GLY A 154 -8.19 -3.64 0.33
C GLY A 154 -7.87 -2.20 0.74
N VAL A 155 -7.06 -2.03 1.79
CA VAL A 155 -6.59 -0.72 2.25
C VAL A 155 -5.76 -0.03 1.16
N GLU A 156 -4.84 -0.73 0.49
CA GLU A 156 -4.07 -0.17 -0.63
C GLU A 156 -4.97 0.32 -1.76
N GLY A 157 -6.03 -0.42 -2.11
CA GLY A 157 -6.98 0.03 -3.13
C GLY A 157 -7.62 1.36 -2.76
N ILE A 158 -8.07 1.51 -1.51
CA ILE A 158 -8.67 2.75 -1.01
C ILE A 158 -7.65 3.89 -1.02
N VAL A 159 -6.45 3.66 -0.48
CA VAL A 159 -5.40 4.68 -0.39
C VAL A 159 -5.01 5.18 -1.77
N ARG A 160 -4.76 4.27 -2.73
CA ARG A 160 -4.38 4.64 -4.11
C ARG A 160 -5.47 5.43 -4.80
N HIS A 161 -6.73 5.02 -4.64
CA HIS A 161 -7.86 5.74 -5.21
C HIS A 161 -7.94 7.17 -4.65
N ARG A 162 -7.86 7.34 -3.32
CA ARG A 162 -7.88 8.67 -2.67
C ARG A 162 -6.70 9.54 -3.08
N THR A 163 -5.50 8.99 -3.09
CA THR A 163 -4.30 9.70 -3.55
C THR A 163 -4.46 10.14 -5.01
N TRP A 164 -5.02 9.28 -5.87
CA TRP A 164 -5.26 9.59 -7.27
C TRP A 164 -6.28 10.71 -7.47
N GLU A 165 -7.38 10.73 -6.70
CA GLU A 165 -8.35 11.83 -6.73
C GLU A 165 -7.66 13.18 -6.49
N VAL A 166 -6.77 13.26 -5.50
CA VAL A 166 -6.04 14.50 -5.19
C VAL A 166 -5.07 14.86 -6.31
N ILE A 167 -4.39 13.87 -6.90
CA ILE A 167 -3.49 14.08 -8.03
C ILE A 167 -4.26 14.62 -9.24
N GLN A 168 -5.41 14.04 -9.58
CA GLN A 168 -6.25 14.50 -10.69
C GLN A 168 -6.71 15.95 -10.47
N GLN A 169 -7.12 16.29 -9.25
CA GLN A 169 -7.52 17.65 -8.90
C GLN A 169 -6.38 18.69 -9.01
N ARG A 170 -5.14 18.30 -8.70
CA ARG A 170 -4.00 19.24 -8.57
C ARG A 170 -3.10 19.31 -9.81
N CYS A 171 -2.87 18.17 -10.43
CA CYS A 171 -2.04 18.04 -11.62
C CYS A 171 -2.83 18.12 -12.93
N GLY A 172 -4.17 18.04 -12.85
CA GLY A 172 -5.00 17.82 -14.02
C GLY A 172 -4.86 16.40 -14.57
N GLY A 173 -5.84 16.04 -15.40
CA GLY A 173 -5.93 14.76 -16.08
C GLY A 173 -7.37 14.46 -16.46
N ASP A 174 -7.56 13.36 -17.18
CA ASP A 174 -8.88 12.92 -17.59
C ASP A 174 -9.62 12.32 -16.37
N PRO A 175 -10.81 12.84 -15.99
CA PRO A 175 -11.63 12.26 -14.92
C PRO A 175 -12.01 10.79 -15.14
N PHE A 176 -11.98 10.33 -16.39
CA PHE A 176 -12.28 8.94 -16.75
C PHE A 176 -11.05 8.02 -16.67
N GLU A 177 -9.84 8.56 -16.51
CA GLU A 177 -8.64 7.73 -16.37
C GLU A 177 -8.43 7.23 -14.94
N SER A 178 -8.47 5.91 -14.81
CA SER A 178 -8.19 5.22 -13.54
C SER A 178 -6.71 5.25 -13.18
N TRP A 179 -6.42 5.06 -11.89
CA TRP A 179 -5.04 4.94 -11.42
C TRP A 179 -4.43 3.61 -11.87
N GLU A 180 -5.25 2.57 -12.02
CA GLU A 180 -4.89 1.23 -12.48
C GLU A 180 -4.35 1.26 -13.92
N ASP A 181 -5.00 2.02 -14.81
CA ASP A 181 -4.55 2.16 -16.20
C ASP A 181 -3.22 2.91 -16.26
N ASN A 182 -3.09 3.97 -15.48
CA ASN A 182 -1.89 4.81 -15.45
C ASN A 182 -0.67 4.05 -14.91
N ILE A 183 -0.80 3.33 -13.80
CA ILE A 183 0.29 2.50 -13.28
C ILE A 183 0.61 1.35 -14.24
N SER A 184 -0.40 0.78 -14.92
CA SER A 184 -0.18 -0.29 -15.90
C SER A 184 0.58 0.20 -17.13
N LYS A 185 0.26 1.40 -17.64
CA LYS A 185 1.03 2.08 -18.71
C LYS A 185 2.47 2.32 -18.27
N TRP A 186 2.67 2.84 -17.06
CA TRP A 186 4.02 3.07 -16.48
C TRP A 186 4.83 1.77 -16.35
N ARG A 187 4.24 0.68 -15.84
CA ARG A 187 4.91 -0.63 -15.74
C ARG A 187 5.35 -1.14 -17.12
N LYS A 188 4.49 -1.04 -18.13
CA LYS A 188 4.82 -1.45 -19.51
C LYS A 188 5.98 -0.64 -20.08
N ALA A 189 5.97 0.68 -19.87
CA ALA A 189 7.05 1.55 -20.31
C ALA A 189 8.39 1.20 -19.63
N ARG A 190 8.38 0.98 -18.31
CA ARG A 190 9.56 0.58 -17.54
C ARG A 190 10.15 -0.76 -18.00
N ASN A 191 9.30 -1.75 -18.23
CA ASN A 191 9.73 -3.07 -18.69
C ASN A 191 10.31 -3.03 -20.12
N SER A 192 9.82 -2.12 -20.96
CA SER A 192 10.36 -1.94 -22.32
C SER A 192 11.73 -1.26 -22.34
N GLN A 193 12.08 -0.52 -21.29
CA GLN A 193 13.36 0.20 -21.14
C GLN A 193 14.47 -0.63 -20.47
N THR A 194 14.14 -1.80 -19.93
CA THR A 194 15.11 -2.71 -19.30
C THR A 194 15.36 -3.87 -20.25
N PRO A 195 16.32 -3.79 -21.19
CA PRO A 195 16.72 -4.97 -21.95
C PRO A 195 17.36 -5.97 -20.97
N LEU A 196 16.95 -7.24 -21.12
CA LEU A 196 17.52 -8.40 -20.42
C LEU A 196 19.05 -8.42 -20.51
#